data_AF-A0A7Y3TVY9-F1
#
_entry.id   AF-A0A7Y3TVY9-F1
#
_cell.length_a   1.000
_cell.length_b   1.000
_cell.length_c   1.000
_cell.angle_alpha   90.00
_cell.angle_beta   90.00
_cell.angle_gamma   90.00
#
_symmetry.space_group_name_H-M   'P 1'
#
loop_
_entity.id
_entity.type
_entity.pdbx_description
1 polymer ?
#
loop_
_entity_poly.entity_id
_entity_poly.type
_entity_poly.pdbx_seq_one_letter_code
_entity_poly.pdbx_strand_id
1 'polypeptide(L)'
;MSRDRNVLGEPLTPCCHDPVTGFYRDGFCRVGPNDHGVHAVCAMVTEEFLAFSRAQGNDLVTPHPEFGFAGLKPGDRWCLCASRWKEAAVVGLAPPIILSATHEKALDVIPLIQLQQHALDAVR
;
A
#
# COMPACT_ATOMS: atom_id res chain seq x y z
N MET A 1 -21.68 -5.50 2.40
CA MET A 1 -20.80 -5.02 1.31
C MET A 1 -20.08 -3.78 1.81
N SER A 2 -18.75 -3.80 1.87
CA SER A 2 -17.97 -2.62 2.25
C SER A 2 -18.25 -1.52 1.24
N ARG A 3 -18.46 -0.29 1.70
CA ARG A 3 -18.70 0.90 0.84
C ARG A 3 -17.40 1.63 0.52
N ASP A 4 -16.26 1.01 0.80
CA ASP A 4 -14.95 1.62 0.64
C ASP A 4 -14.70 1.94 -0.84
N ARG A 5 -14.20 3.15 -1.08
CA ARG A 5 -13.87 3.62 -2.42
C ARG A 5 -12.37 3.69 -2.60
N ASN A 6 -11.94 3.48 -3.84
CA ASN A 6 -10.57 3.74 -4.24
C ASN A 6 -10.35 5.22 -4.56
N VAL A 7 -9.10 5.60 -4.82
CA VAL A 7 -8.70 6.98 -5.15
C VAL A 7 -9.30 7.53 -6.45
N LEU A 8 -9.96 6.69 -7.25
CA LEU A 8 -10.70 7.07 -8.46
C LEU A 8 -12.19 7.29 -8.19
N GLY A 9 -12.64 7.10 -6.94
CA GLY A 9 -14.05 7.20 -6.55
C GLY A 9 -14.87 5.95 -6.85
N GLU A 10 -14.25 4.88 -7.37
CA GLU A 10 -14.90 3.60 -7.68
C GLU A 10 -14.85 2.64 -6.49
N PRO A 11 -15.63 1.54 -6.46
CA PRO A 11 -15.53 0.52 -5.42
C PRO A 11 -14.09 -0.01 -5.27
N LEU A 12 -13.62 -0.15 -4.03
CA LEU A 12 -12.29 -0.66 -3.73
C LEU A 12 -12.13 -2.12 -4.18
N THR A 13 -11.10 -2.41 -4.98
CA THR A 13 -10.76 -3.77 -5.40
C THR A 13 -9.78 -4.43 -4.41
N PRO A 14 -9.69 -5.78 -4.37
CA PRO A 14 -8.71 -6.45 -3.53
C PRO A 14 -7.28 -6.10 -3.96
N CYS A 15 -6.39 -5.88 -2.98
CA CYS A 15 -4.97 -5.65 -3.24
C CYS A 15 -4.21 -6.98 -3.42
N CYS A 16 -4.28 -7.88 -2.42
CA CYS A 16 -3.62 -9.19 -2.44
C CYS A 16 -4.20 -10.15 -1.38
N HIS A 17 -4.33 -11.43 -1.71
CA HIS A 17 -4.75 -12.47 -0.76
C HIS A 17 -3.66 -13.51 -0.45
N ASP A 18 -2.55 -13.50 -1.21
CA ASP A 18 -1.40 -14.38 -0.98
C ASP A 18 -0.11 -13.65 -1.42
N PRO A 19 0.66 -13.06 -0.48
CA PRO A 19 0.39 -13.00 0.95
C PRO A 19 -0.85 -12.13 1.28
N VAL A 20 -1.60 -12.51 2.32
CA VAL A 20 -2.76 -11.72 2.75
C VAL A 20 -2.31 -10.38 3.32
N THR A 21 -2.81 -9.30 2.73
CA THR A 21 -2.44 -7.92 3.11
C THR A 21 -3.59 -7.18 3.81
N GLY A 22 -3.42 -5.88 4.01
CA GLY A 22 -4.38 -5.00 4.67
C GLY A 22 -4.20 -5.00 6.18
N PHE A 23 -4.50 -3.86 6.81
CA PHE A 23 -4.47 -3.73 8.27
C PHE A 23 -5.38 -4.78 8.95
N TYR A 24 -6.55 -5.05 8.36
CA TYR A 24 -7.52 -6.04 8.85
C TYR A 24 -7.27 -7.48 8.36
N ARG A 25 -6.16 -7.72 7.62
CA ARG A 25 -5.79 -9.04 7.08
C ARG A 25 -6.89 -9.72 6.27
N ASP A 26 -7.54 -8.94 5.42
CA ASP A 26 -8.63 -9.37 4.54
C ASP A 26 -8.32 -9.18 3.05
N GLY A 27 -7.11 -8.70 2.74
CA GLY A 27 -6.62 -8.47 1.39
C GLY A 27 -7.00 -7.13 0.77
N PHE A 28 -7.65 -6.24 1.50
CA PHE A 28 -8.02 -4.90 1.03
C PHE A 28 -7.25 -3.82 1.78
N CYS A 29 -6.89 -2.73 1.10
CA CYS A 29 -6.26 -1.57 1.72
C CYS A 29 -7.27 -0.63 2.37
N ARG A 30 -8.32 -1.18 3.00
CA ARG A 30 -9.35 -0.39 3.67
C ARG A 30 -8.84 0.17 4.99
N VAL A 31 -9.26 1.39 5.30
CA VAL A 31 -8.81 2.13 6.48
C VAL A 31 -10.00 2.41 7.40
N GLY A 32 -9.97 1.84 8.60
CA GLY A 32 -10.95 2.13 9.65
C GLY A 32 -10.34 2.87 10.83
N PRO A 33 -11.10 3.08 11.92
CA PRO A 33 -10.72 3.96 13.02
C PRO A 33 -9.49 3.51 13.81
N ASN A 34 -9.13 2.23 13.75
CA ASN A 34 -7.98 1.67 14.48
C ASN A 34 -6.68 1.72 13.66
N ASP A 35 -6.77 2.02 12.36
CA ASP A 35 -5.62 2.09 11.47
C ASP A 35 -5.05 3.52 11.43
N HIS A 36 -4.31 3.88 12.47
CA HIS A 36 -3.62 5.17 12.54
C HIS A 36 -2.49 5.31 11.50
N GLY A 37 -2.00 4.19 10.97
CA GLY A 37 -0.96 4.17 9.93
C GLY A 37 -1.49 4.50 8.54
N VAL A 38 -2.81 4.42 8.34
CA VAL A 38 -3.49 4.64 7.06
C VAL A 38 -2.88 3.74 6.00
N HIS A 39 -3.04 2.42 6.16
CA HIS A 39 -2.58 1.39 5.23
C HIS A 39 -3.45 1.37 3.96
N ALA A 40 -3.50 2.51 3.26
CA ALA A 40 -4.39 2.80 2.16
C ALA A 40 -3.76 2.51 0.78
N VAL A 41 -2.44 2.42 0.69
CA VAL A 41 -1.73 2.36 -0.61
C VAL A 41 -1.43 0.92 -0.99
N CYS A 42 -2.11 0.40 -1.99
CA CYS A 42 -1.76 -0.91 -2.57
C CYS A 42 -0.55 -0.74 -3.48
N ALA A 43 0.62 -1.18 -3.01
CA ALA A 43 1.86 -1.10 -3.77
C ALA A 43 2.40 -2.48 -4.12
N MET A 44 3.00 -2.61 -5.29
CA MET A 44 3.86 -3.73 -5.65
C MET A 44 5.28 -3.39 -5.21
N VAL A 45 5.75 -3.98 -4.11
CA VAL A 45 7.03 -3.58 -3.51
C VAL A 45 8.21 -3.93 -4.41
N THR A 46 9.24 -3.09 -4.42
CA THR A 46 10.50 -3.31 -5.16
C THR A 46 11.65 -3.54 -4.20
N GLU A 47 12.78 -4.03 -4.72
CA GLU A 47 13.99 -4.24 -3.91
C GLU A 47 14.49 -2.92 -3.30
N GLU A 48 14.52 -1.85 -4.09
CA GLU A 48 14.96 -0.53 -3.66
C GLU A 48 14.06 0.05 -2.58
N PHE A 49 12.74 -0.10 -2.75
CA PHE A 49 11.78 0.31 -1.72
C PHE A 49 11.97 -0.47 -0.43
N LEU A 50 12.13 -1.80 -0.49
CA LEU A 50 12.30 -2.62 0.71
C LEU A 50 13.59 -2.26 1.47
N ALA A 51 14.69 -2.03 0.74
CA ALA A 51 15.96 -1.57 1.32
C ALA A 51 15.81 -0.18 1.97
N PHE A 52 15.19 0.76 1.26
CA PHE A 52 14.90 2.11 1.78
C PHE A 52 14.02 2.06 3.02
N SER A 53 12.89 1.35 2.95
CA SER A 53 11.91 1.21 4.03
C SER A 53 12.58 0.67 5.29
N ARG A 54 13.42 -0.36 5.16
CA ARG A 54 14.20 -0.92 6.26
C ARG A 54 15.15 0.10 6.87
N ALA A 55 15.87 0.86 6.04
CA ALA A 55 16.77 1.92 6.51
C ALA A 55 16.02 3.06 7.24
N GLN A 56 14.74 3.28 6.92
CA GLN A 56 13.86 4.22 7.62
C GLN A 56 13.14 3.61 8.85
N GLY A 57 13.56 2.42 9.30
CA GLY A 57 13.02 1.73 10.48
C GLY A 57 11.68 1.03 10.23
N ASN A 58 11.31 0.79 8.97
CA ASN A 58 10.12 0.02 8.60
C ASN A 58 10.55 -1.28 7.89
N ASP A 59 10.95 -2.27 8.68
CA ASP A 59 11.39 -3.57 8.17
C ASP A 59 10.19 -4.39 7.69
N LEU A 60 10.05 -4.49 6.37
CA LEU A 60 9.03 -5.30 5.70
C LEU A 60 9.59 -6.61 5.13
N VAL A 61 10.83 -6.96 5.44
CA VAL A 61 11.50 -8.16 4.89
C VAL A 61 11.62 -9.24 5.96
N THR A 62 11.91 -8.86 7.20
CA THR A 62 11.99 -9.81 8.32
C THR A 62 10.62 -10.44 8.59
N PRO A 63 10.48 -11.77 8.55
CA PRO A 63 9.24 -12.44 8.92
C PRO A 63 8.91 -12.23 10.41
N HIS A 64 7.64 -12.02 10.69
CA HIS A 64 7.05 -11.99 12.03
C HIS A 64 5.87 -12.97 12.09
N PRO A 65 6.12 -14.28 12.24
CA PRO A 65 5.08 -15.31 12.27
C PRO A 65 4.03 -15.10 13.38
N GLU A 66 4.42 -14.48 14.50
CA GLU A 66 3.55 -14.10 15.60
C GLU A 66 2.43 -13.12 15.18
N PHE A 67 2.63 -12.38 14.10
CA PHE A 67 1.65 -11.46 13.50
C PHE A 67 1.11 -11.96 12.14
N GLY A 68 1.41 -13.21 11.78
CA GLY A 68 1.05 -13.77 10.48
C GLY A 68 1.73 -13.05 9.30
N PHE A 69 2.90 -12.46 9.52
CA PHE A 69 3.64 -11.73 8.50
C PHE A 69 4.85 -12.55 8.03
N ALA A 70 4.86 -12.98 6.77
CA ALA A 70 5.90 -13.84 6.22
C ALA A 70 7.17 -13.08 5.76
N GLY A 71 7.16 -11.74 5.83
CA GLY A 71 8.13 -10.90 5.14
C GLY A 71 7.80 -10.77 3.65
N LEU A 72 8.08 -9.60 3.08
CA LEU A 72 7.81 -9.30 1.68
C LEU A 72 9.05 -9.51 0.81
N LYS A 73 8.80 -9.80 -0.46
CA LYS A 73 9.80 -9.89 -1.53
C LYS A 73 9.42 -8.95 -2.67
N PRO A 74 10.38 -8.53 -3.51
CA PRO A 74 10.07 -7.75 -4.70
C PRO A 74 9.01 -8.44 -5.56
N GLY A 75 8.00 -7.67 -5.98
CA GLY A 75 6.84 -8.16 -6.73
C GLY A 75 5.61 -8.48 -5.86
N ASP A 76 5.76 -8.64 -4.55
CA ASP A 76 4.62 -8.80 -3.65
C ASP A 76 3.76 -7.54 -3.62
N ARG A 77 2.44 -7.72 -3.54
CA ARG A 77 1.51 -6.60 -3.31
C ARG A 77 1.20 -6.46 -1.84
N TRP A 78 1.30 -5.22 -1.34
CA TRP A 78 1.06 -4.93 0.06
C TRP A 78 0.41 -3.56 0.28
N CYS A 79 -0.48 -3.48 1.26
CA CYS A 79 -1.05 -2.23 1.73
C CYS A 79 -0.05 -1.50 2.62
N LEU A 80 0.57 -0.46 2.09
CA LEU A 80 1.52 0.40 2.79
C LEU A 80 0.81 1.56 3.49
N CYS A 81 1.36 2.00 4.61
CA CYS A 81 1.03 3.29 5.21
C CYS A 81 1.24 4.41 4.18
N ALA A 82 0.25 5.29 4.02
CA ALA A 82 0.33 6.38 3.05
C ALA A 82 1.55 7.31 3.30
N SER A 83 1.89 7.56 4.56
CA SER A 83 3.09 8.33 4.92
C SER A 83 4.39 7.64 4.48
N ARG A 84 4.51 6.32 4.68
CA ARG A 84 5.71 5.55 4.30
C ARG A 84 5.89 5.47 2.80
N TRP A 85 4.81 5.34 2.04
CA TRP A 85 4.89 5.42 0.58
C TRP A 85 5.33 6.83 0.13
N LYS A 86 4.78 7.88 0.75
CA LYS A 86 5.15 9.27 0.44
C LYS A 86 6.61 9.58 0.74
N GLU A 87 7.14 9.10 1.87
CA GLU A 87 8.57 9.20 2.23
C GLU A 87 9.46 8.65 1.11
N ALA A 88 9.12 7.47 0.59
CA ALA A 88 9.84 6.86 -0.54
C ALA A 88 9.67 7.67 -1.83
N ALA A 89 8.48 8.22 -2.10
CA ALA A 89 8.21 9.02 -3.29
C ALA A 89 9.06 10.30 -3.34
N VAL A 90 9.28 10.96 -2.19
CA VAL A 90 10.10 12.17 -2.08
C VAL A 90 11.55 11.94 -2.53
N VAL A 91 12.08 10.73 -2.32
CA VAL A 91 13.45 10.36 -2.70
C VAL A 91 13.52 9.56 -4.00
N GLY A 92 12.40 9.44 -4.74
CA GLY A 92 12.34 8.73 -6.01
C GLY A 92 12.42 7.20 -5.90
N LEU A 93 12.12 6.64 -4.72
CA LEU A 93 12.15 5.19 -4.45
C LEU A 93 10.75 4.63 -4.14
N ALA A 94 9.69 5.36 -4.51
CA ALA A 94 8.33 4.87 -4.33
C ALA A 94 8.08 3.64 -5.22
N PRO A 95 7.53 2.55 -4.64
CA PRO A 95 7.14 1.40 -5.41
C PRO A 95 5.91 1.73 -6.27
N PRO A 96 5.75 1.06 -7.42
CA PRO A 96 4.57 1.23 -8.26
C PRO A 96 3.30 0.76 -7.54
N ILE A 97 2.16 1.37 -7.87
CA ILE A 97 0.90 1.20 -7.14
C ILE A 97 -0.25 0.71 -8.02
N ILE A 98 -1.29 0.19 -7.36
CA ILE A 98 -2.55 -0.20 -7.99
C ILE A 98 -3.63 0.79 -7.53
N LEU A 99 -4.05 1.70 -8.41
CA LEU A 99 -5.03 2.76 -8.12
C LEU A 99 -6.37 2.16 -7.71
N SER A 100 -6.86 1.15 -8.42
CA SER A 100 -8.16 0.52 -8.14
C SER A 100 -8.24 -0.15 -6.77
N ALA A 101 -7.09 -0.55 -6.21
CA ALA A 101 -6.94 -1.18 -4.89
C ALA A 101 -6.38 -0.23 -3.81
N THR A 102 -6.15 1.04 -4.15
CA THR A 102 -5.68 2.08 -3.23
C THR A 102 -6.87 2.87 -2.71
N HIS A 103 -7.05 2.89 -1.39
CA HIS A 103 -8.21 3.50 -0.73
C HIS A 103 -8.19 5.03 -0.80
N GLU A 104 -9.36 5.67 -0.90
CA GLU A 104 -9.51 7.12 -1.08
C GLU A 104 -8.80 7.95 0.01
N LYS A 105 -8.75 7.45 1.25
CA LYS A 105 -7.96 8.07 2.35
C LYS A 105 -6.47 8.26 2.08
N ALA A 106 -5.88 7.59 1.07
CA ALA A 106 -4.53 7.92 0.64
C ALA A 106 -4.42 9.39 0.16
N LEU A 107 -5.51 9.96 -0.36
CA LEU A 107 -5.59 11.33 -0.86
C LEU A 107 -5.46 12.40 0.24
N ASP A 108 -5.71 12.04 1.49
CA ASP A 108 -5.45 12.93 2.64
C ASP A 108 -3.95 13.20 2.83
N VAL A 109 -3.09 12.34 2.28
CA VAL A 109 -1.63 12.36 2.45
C VAL A 109 -0.90 12.61 1.13
N ILE A 110 -1.37 12.02 0.03
CA ILE A 110 -0.70 11.99 -1.28
C ILE A 110 -1.66 12.51 -2.36
N PRO A 111 -1.30 13.55 -3.15
CA PRO A 111 -2.13 14.02 -4.25
C PRO A 111 -2.37 12.92 -5.31
N LEU A 112 -3.58 12.88 -5.89
CA LEU A 112 -3.95 11.88 -6.92
C LEU A 112 -2.96 11.85 -8.09
N ILE A 113 -2.48 13.02 -8.54
CA ILE A 113 -1.53 13.10 -9.65
C ILE A 113 -0.21 12.37 -9.36
N GLN A 114 0.25 12.39 -8.12
CA GLN A 114 1.48 11.69 -7.71
C GLN A 114 1.26 10.18 -7.67
N LEU A 115 0.08 9.73 -7.23
CA LEU A 115 -0.32 8.32 -7.29
C LEU A 115 -0.39 7.84 -8.74
N GLN A 116 -1.02 8.61 -9.63
CA GLN A 116 -1.16 8.29 -11.05
C GLN A 116 0.19 8.14 -11.78
N GLN A 117 1.20 8.93 -11.39
CA GLN A 117 2.56 8.81 -11.96
C GLN A 117 3.25 7.47 -11.67
N HIS A 118 2.78 6.73 -10.66
CA HIS A 118 3.36 5.45 -10.23
C HIS A 118 2.42 4.27 -10.49
N ALA A 119 1.31 4.48 -11.17
CA ALA A 119 0.27 3.47 -11.33
C ALA A 119 0.63 2.37 -12.34
N LEU A 120 0.33 1.12 -12.01
CA LEU A 120 0.41 -0.03 -12.93
C LEU A 120 -0.91 -0.31 -13.65
N ASP A 121 -2.03 0.07 -13.04
CA ASP A 121 -3.36 -0.01 -13.66
C ASP A 121 -3.77 1.35 -14.21
N ALA A 122 -4.28 1.35 -15.44
CA ALA A 122 -4.71 2.58 -16.09
C ALA A 122 -6.01 3.10 -15.48
N VAL A 123 -6.11 4.42 -15.37
CA VAL A 123 -7.40 5.12 -15.32
C VAL A 123 -8.10 4.80 -16.64
N ARG A 124 -9.20 4.06 -16.60
CA ARG A 124 -10.06 3.86 -17.78
C ARG A 124 -10.80 5.14 -18.11
#